data_AF-A0A9Q0W657-F1
#
_entry.id   AF-A0A9Q0W657-F1
#
_cell.length_a   1.000
_cell.length_b   1.000
_cell.length_c   1.000
_cell.angle_alpha   90.00
_cell.angle_beta   90.00
_cell.angle_gamma   90.00
#
_symmetry.space_group_name_H-M   'P 1'
#
loop_
_entity.id
_entity.type
_entity.pdbx_description
1 polymer ?
#
loop_
_entity_poly.entity_id
_entity_poly.type
_entity_poly.pdbx_seq_one_letter_code
_entity_poly.pdbx_strand_id
1 'polypeptide(L)'
;MYGSKFCICPRGETQVGGVCLSESMAFGCVPVIMSDYYDLPFNDILDWDEFSVILKEDDVHELEKILKSIPEGKYEKMHQNVLQVRKYFKWHSPPNKYDEFHLVMLELWKRRHVIRY
;
A
#
# COMPACT_ATOMS: atom_id res chain seq x y z
N MET A 1 -0.69 -17.98 12.34
CA MET A 1 0.06 -17.98 11.06
C MET A 1 -0.89 -17.46 10.00
N TYR A 2 -0.72 -16.20 9.59
CA TYR A 2 -1.46 -15.65 8.45
C TYR A 2 -0.80 -16.22 7.18
N GLY A 3 -1.58 -16.95 6.37
CA GLY A 3 -1.06 -17.80 5.29
C GLY A 3 -1.39 -17.32 3.87
N SER A 4 -2.00 -16.14 3.72
CA SER A 4 -2.33 -15.58 2.40
C SER A 4 -1.13 -14.85 1.81
N LYS A 5 -0.80 -15.16 0.55
CA LYS A 5 0.22 -14.45 -0.25
C LYS A 5 -0.24 -13.03 -0.62
N PHE A 6 -1.51 -12.89 -0.99
CA PHE A 6 -2.12 -11.65 -1.46
C PHE A 6 -3.31 -11.28 -0.58
N CYS A 7 -3.48 -9.98 -0.31
CA CYS A 7 -4.57 -9.45 0.50
C CYS A 7 -5.35 -8.42 -0.31
N ILE A 8 -6.61 -8.72 -0.57
CA ILE A 8 -7.46 -7.90 -1.41
C ILE A 8 -7.94 -6.70 -0.60
N CYS A 9 -7.63 -5.50 -1.08
CA CYS A 9 -8.06 -4.23 -0.53
C CYS A 9 -8.99 -3.52 -1.54
N PRO A 10 -10.30 -3.84 -1.51
CA PRO A 10 -11.27 -3.10 -2.31
C PRO A 10 -11.32 -1.65 -1.83
N ARG A 11 -11.62 -0.74 -2.75
CA ARG A 11 -11.99 0.61 -2.37
C ARG A 11 -13.24 0.58 -1.49
N GLY A 12 -13.07 0.92 -0.21
CA GLY A 12 -14.20 1.17 0.69
C GLY A 12 -14.88 2.49 0.32
N GLU A 13 -16.21 2.54 0.37
CA GLU A 13 -16.97 3.81 0.23
C GLU A 13 -16.69 4.80 1.37
N THR A 14 -16.13 4.32 2.48
CA THR A 14 -15.69 5.11 3.64
C THR A 14 -14.17 5.15 3.72
N GLN A 15 -13.60 6.12 4.46
CA GLN A 15 -12.16 6.37 4.68
C GLN A 15 -11.33 5.16 5.23
N VAL A 16 -11.95 3.98 5.32
CA VAL A 16 -11.41 2.71 5.83
C VAL A 16 -10.46 2.02 4.83
N GLY A 17 -10.37 2.50 3.59
CA GLY A 17 -9.40 1.98 2.60
C GLY A 17 -7.95 2.03 3.11
N GLY A 18 -7.59 3.03 3.92
CA GLY A 18 -6.26 3.10 4.55
C GLY A 18 -5.99 2.00 5.58
N VAL A 19 -7.03 1.49 6.24
CA VAL A 19 -6.91 0.41 7.25
C VAL A 19 -6.55 -0.92 6.58
N CYS A 20 -7.16 -1.26 5.45
CA CYS A 20 -6.81 -2.50 4.74
C CYS A 20 -5.34 -2.49 4.27
N LEU A 21 -4.87 -1.36 3.75
CA LEU A 21 -3.49 -1.23 3.27
C LEU A 21 -2.49 -1.39 4.43
N SER A 22 -2.70 -0.68 5.55
CA SER A 22 -1.80 -0.78 6.70
C SER A 22 -1.84 -2.16 7.36
N GLU A 23 -3.02 -2.78 7.49
CA GLU A 23 -3.17 -4.11 8.07
C GLU A 23 -2.55 -5.20 7.19
N SER A 24 -2.81 -5.19 5.88
CA SER A 24 -2.22 -6.17 4.95
C SER A 24 -0.69 -6.14 4.99
N MET A 25 -0.10 -4.94 4.98
CA MET A 25 1.35 -4.77 5.12
C MET A 25 1.86 -5.18 6.52
N ALA A 26 1.10 -4.91 7.58
CA ALA A 26 1.45 -5.33 8.95
C ALA A 26 1.51 -6.86 9.07
N PHE A 27 0.60 -7.57 8.39
CA PHE A 27 0.61 -9.03 8.29
C PHE A 27 1.63 -9.60 7.29
N GLY A 28 2.32 -8.74 6.52
CA GLY A 28 3.33 -9.15 5.53
C GLY A 28 2.73 -9.65 4.22
N CYS A 29 1.48 -9.32 3.95
CA CYS A 29 0.76 -9.74 2.76
C CYS A 29 0.91 -8.72 1.64
N VAL A 30 1.04 -9.15 0.37
CA VAL A 30 1.09 -8.20 -0.76
C VAL A 30 -0.31 -7.61 -0.99
N PRO A 31 -0.50 -6.28 -0.84
CA PRO A 31 -1.80 -5.66 -1.04
C PRO A 31 -2.19 -5.70 -2.52
N VAL A 32 -3.43 -6.10 -2.78
CA VAL A 32 -4.07 -6.03 -4.10
C VAL A 32 -5.12 -4.95 -4.05
N ILE A 33 -4.85 -3.84 -4.70
CA ILE A 33 -5.61 -2.59 -4.62
C ILE A 33 -6.57 -2.58 -5.81
N MET A 34 -7.87 -2.56 -5.54
CA MET A 34 -8.90 -2.51 -6.60
C MET A 34 -9.48 -1.11 -6.64
N SER A 35 -9.02 -0.30 -7.60
CA SER A 35 -9.53 1.05 -7.81
C SER A 35 -9.11 1.61 -9.17
N ASP A 36 -10.01 2.33 -9.83
CA ASP A 36 -9.72 2.99 -11.11
C ASP A 36 -8.86 4.25 -10.97
N TYR A 37 -8.96 4.94 -9.82
CA TYR A 37 -8.19 6.12 -9.48
C TYR A 37 -7.96 6.17 -7.96
N TYR A 38 -6.73 5.98 -7.52
CA TYR A 38 -6.40 6.02 -6.09
C TYR A 38 -5.18 6.90 -5.81
N ASP A 39 -5.41 8.00 -5.09
CA ASP A 39 -4.33 8.74 -4.43
C ASP A 39 -3.90 7.97 -3.18
N LEU A 40 -2.95 7.06 -3.37
CA LEU A 40 -2.42 6.23 -2.30
C LEU A 40 -1.66 7.09 -1.26
N PRO A 41 -1.65 6.69 0.02
CA PRO A 41 -0.89 7.41 1.02
C PRO A 41 0.58 7.41 0.66
N PHE A 42 1.23 8.56 0.78
CA PHE A 42 2.64 8.75 0.47
C PHE A 42 3.03 8.41 -0.98
N ASN A 43 2.12 8.52 -1.95
CA ASN A 43 2.41 8.21 -3.37
C ASN A 43 3.59 9.03 -3.95
N ASP A 44 3.83 10.24 -3.41
CA ASP A 44 4.98 11.09 -3.77
C ASP A 44 6.33 10.61 -3.19
N ILE A 45 6.31 9.57 -2.35
CA ILE A 45 7.46 9.11 -1.55
C ILE A 45 7.70 7.61 -1.76
N LEU A 46 6.63 6.81 -1.88
CA LEU A 46 6.65 5.37 -2.05
C LEU A 46 6.14 4.98 -3.44
N ASP A 47 6.89 4.12 -4.13
CA ASP A 47 6.46 3.53 -5.38
C ASP A 47 5.62 2.27 -5.10
N TRP A 48 4.30 2.40 -5.23
CA TRP A 48 3.36 1.32 -4.92
C TRP A 48 3.45 0.15 -5.91
N ASP A 49 3.93 0.35 -7.13
CA ASP A 49 4.07 -0.73 -8.12
C ASP A 49 5.17 -1.74 -7.73
N GLU A 50 6.09 -1.35 -6.84
CA GLU A 50 7.16 -2.21 -6.35
C GLU A 50 6.71 -3.20 -5.26
N PHE A 51 5.58 -2.96 -4.60
CA PHE A 51 5.13 -3.79 -3.46
C PHE A 51 3.64 -4.07 -3.41
N SER A 52 2.88 -3.66 -4.43
CA SER A 52 1.44 -3.91 -4.52
C SER A 52 1.03 -4.38 -5.91
N VAL A 53 -0.20 -4.84 -6.04
CA VAL A 53 -0.83 -5.14 -7.33
C VAL A 53 -2.04 -4.22 -7.46
N ILE A 54 -2.01 -3.29 -8.42
CA ILE A 54 -3.12 -2.36 -8.67
C ILE A 54 -3.96 -2.91 -9.83
N LEU A 55 -5.27 -3.02 -9.60
CA LEU A 55 -6.25 -3.53 -10.56
C LEU A 55 -7.39 -2.53 -10.70
N LYS A 56 -7.93 -2.43 -11.91
CA LYS A 56 -9.17 -1.69 -12.16
C LYS A 56 -10.36 -2.44 -11.60
N GLU A 57 -11.41 -1.73 -11.26
CA GLU A 57 -12.62 -2.35 -10.70
C GLU A 57 -13.26 -3.31 -11.72
N ASP A 58 -13.21 -2.97 -13.01
CA ASP A 58 -13.69 -3.82 -14.11
C ASP A 58 -12.93 -5.16 -14.24
N ASP A 59 -11.66 -5.21 -13.81
CA ASP A 59 -10.80 -6.39 -13.93
C ASP A 59 -10.99 -7.40 -12.79
N VAL A 60 -11.90 -7.12 -11.84
CA VAL A 60 -12.22 -8.00 -10.70
C VAL A 60 -12.55 -9.43 -11.13
N HIS A 61 -13.23 -9.59 -12.27
CA HIS A 61 -13.59 -10.91 -12.80
C HIS A 61 -12.38 -11.76 -13.21
N GLU A 62 -11.27 -11.13 -13.58
CA GLU A 62 -10.03 -11.80 -13.99
C GLU A 62 -9.00 -11.86 -12.84
N LEU A 63 -9.35 -11.40 -11.63
CA LEU A 63 -8.46 -11.28 -10.48
C LEU A 63 -7.64 -12.54 -10.21
N GLU A 64 -8.30 -13.71 -10.14
CA GLU A 64 -7.62 -14.98 -9.86
C GLU A 64 -6.57 -15.31 -10.93
N LYS A 65 -6.90 -15.07 -12.20
CA LYS A 65 -6.02 -15.32 -13.34
C LYS A 65 -4.84 -14.35 -13.33
N ILE A 66 -5.07 -13.07 -13.02
CA ILE A 66 -4.02 -12.06 -12.92
C ILE A 66 -3.05 -12.44 -11.80
N LEU A 67 -3.55 -12.73 -10.59
CA LEU A 67 -2.72 -13.10 -9.46
C LEU A 67 -1.91 -14.38 -9.72
N LYS A 68 -2.50 -15.38 -10.37
CA LYS A 68 -1.79 -16.61 -10.78
C LYS A 68 -0.78 -16.39 -11.90
N SER A 69 -0.94 -15.35 -12.72
CA SER A 69 0.00 -15.01 -13.79
C SER A 69 1.29 -14.36 -13.29
N ILE A 70 1.31 -13.89 -12.03
CA ILE A 70 2.49 -13.26 -11.42
C ILE A 70 3.57 -14.31 -11.21
N PRO A 71 4.78 -14.16 -11.80
CA PRO A 71 5.87 -15.07 -11.57
C PRO A 71 6.31 -15.07 -10.10
N GLU A 72 6.68 -16.23 -9.56
CA GLU A 72 7.08 -16.36 -8.14
C GLU A 72 8.22 -15.41 -7.76
N GLY A 73 9.19 -15.18 -8.66
CA GLY A 73 10.28 -14.23 -8.43
C GLY A 73 9.82 -12.77 -8.31
N LYS A 74 8.77 -12.39 -9.05
CA LYS A 74 8.16 -11.06 -8.92
C LYS A 74 7.41 -10.94 -7.59
N TYR A 75 6.66 -11.99 -7.22
CA TYR A 75 5.99 -12.05 -5.93
C TYR A 75 6.98 -11.91 -4.77
N GLU A 76 8.08 -12.66 -4.78
CA GLU A 76 9.07 -12.61 -3.71
C GLU A 76 9.68 -11.20 -3.58
N LYS A 77 9.98 -10.53 -4.71
CA LYS A 77 10.44 -9.13 -4.68
C LYS A 77 9.40 -8.20 -4.03
N MET A 78 8.14 -8.29 -4.43
CA MET A 78 7.05 -7.49 -3.84
C MET A 78 6.90 -7.78 -2.34
N HIS A 79 6.93 -9.05 -1.95
CA HIS A 79 6.82 -9.47 -0.56
C HIS A 79 7.98 -8.92 0.31
N GLN A 80 9.22 -9.01 -0.17
CA GLN A 80 10.37 -8.40 0.51
C GLN A 80 10.20 -6.88 0.64
N ASN A 81 9.72 -6.22 -0.41
CA ASN A 81 9.45 -4.78 -0.37
C ASN A 81 8.35 -4.44 0.66
N VAL A 82 7.25 -5.21 0.75
CA VAL A 82 6.21 -5.08 1.78
C VAL A 82 6.82 -5.11 3.19
N LEU A 83 7.71 -6.08 3.45
CA LEU A 83 8.36 -6.22 4.75
C LEU A 83 9.28 -5.04 5.10
N GLN A 84 9.85 -4.37 4.09
CA GLN A 84 10.63 -3.15 4.27
C GLN A 84 9.73 -1.93 4.50
N VAL A 85 8.62 -1.82 3.76
CA VAL A 85 7.75 -0.65 3.82
C VAL A 85 6.80 -0.65 5.01
N ARG A 86 6.43 -1.80 5.59
CA ARG A 86 5.47 -1.85 6.72
C ARG A 86 5.85 -0.96 7.91
N LYS A 87 7.14 -0.68 8.13
CA LYS A 87 7.62 0.21 9.21
C LYS A 87 7.17 1.66 9.03
N TYR A 88 6.95 2.06 7.78
CA TYR A 88 6.47 3.39 7.37
C TYR A 88 5.00 3.61 7.69
N PHE A 89 4.23 2.54 7.88
CA PHE A 89 2.79 2.57 8.20
C PHE A 89 2.53 2.20 9.66
N LYS A 90 3.51 2.43 10.53
CA LYS A 90 3.41 2.15 11.95
C LYS A 90 3.62 3.42 12.77
N TRP A 91 2.58 3.84 13.47
CA TRP A 91 2.66 4.92 14.44
C TRP A 91 3.41 4.49 15.71
N HIS A 92 4.38 5.30 16.15
CA HIS A 92 5.11 5.11 17.41
C HIS A 92 4.93 6.33 18.33
N SER A 93 4.91 6.09 19.64
CA SER A 93 4.93 7.15 20.66
C SER A 93 5.95 6.77 21.75
N PRO A 94 7.15 7.38 21.78
CA PRO A 94 7.61 8.50 20.94
C PRO A 94 7.88 8.09 19.47
N PRO A 95 7.92 9.04 18.51
CA PRO A 95 8.18 8.75 17.10
C PRO A 95 9.56 8.12 16.86
N ASN A 96 9.61 7.14 15.97
CA ASN A 96 10.84 6.50 15.50
C ASN A 96 11.28 7.06 14.15
N LYS A 97 12.58 6.97 13.84
CA LYS A 97 13.10 7.47 12.56
C LYS A 97 12.41 6.78 11.37
N TYR A 98 11.85 7.60 10.47
CA TYR A 98 11.10 7.14 9.30
C TYR A 98 9.87 6.28 9.64
N ASP A 99 9.18 6.59 10.72
CA ASP A 99 7.85 6.03 10.96
C ASP A 99 6.76 6.83 10.22
N GLU A 100 5.51 6.43 10.45
CA GLU A 100 4.34 7.06 9.83
C GLU A 100 4.27 8.57 10.13
N PHE A 101 4.61 8.99 11.35
CA PHE A 101 4.64 10.41 11.72
C PHE A 101 5.62 11.20 10.85
N HIS A 102 6.82 10.68 10.61
CA HIS A 102 7.81 11.36 9.77
C HIS A 102 7.38 11.42 8.30
N LEU A 103 6.70 10.40 7.79
CA LEU A 103 6.19 10.41 6.41
C LEU A 103 5.06 11.40 6.22
N VAL A 104 4.12 11.48 7.17
CA VAL A 104 3.07 12.51 7.17
C VAL A 104 3.71 13.90 7.17
N MET A 105 4.72 14.14 8.03
CA MET A 105 5.43 15.42 8.05
C MET A 105 6.16 15.71 6.73
N LEU A 106 6.76 14.71 6.10
CA LEU A 106 7.44 14.85 4.81
C LEU A 106 6.44 15.16 3.67
N GLU A 107 5.30 14.49 3.65
CA GLU A 107 4.23 14.71 2.67
C GLU A 107 3.65 16.13 2.79
N LEU A 108 3.32 16.56 4.02
CA LEU A 108 2.89 17.93 4.29
C LEU A 108 3.95 18.95 3.88
N TRP A 109 5.22 18.69 4.18
CA TRP A 109 6.32 19.56 3.76
C TRP A 109 6.43 19.64 2.24
N LYS A 110 6.29 18.53 1.50
CA LYS A 110 6.30 18.53 0.03
C LYS A 110 5.13 19.35 -0.54
N ARG A 111 3.94 19.25 0.05
CA ARG A 111 2.71 19.93 -0.39
C ARG A 111 2.62 21.41 0.03
N ARG A 112 3.56 21.91 0.83
CA ARG A 112 3.54 23.29 1.38
C ARG A 112 3.40 24.41 0.36
N HIS A 113 3.80 24.17 -0.90
CA HIS A 113 3.75 25.17 -1.97
C HIS A 113 2.57 25.00 -2.93
N VAL A 114 1.84 23.90 -2.81
CA VAL A 114 0.69 23.58 -3.67
C VAL A 114 -0.56 24.34 -3.21
N ILE A 115 -0.66 24.63 -1.90
CA ILE A 115 -1.73 25.46 -1.33
C ILE A 115 -1.28 26.93 -1.36
N ARG A 116 -1.50 27.61 -2.49
CA ARG A 116 -1.44 29.07 -2.57
C ARG A 116 -2.87 29.60 -2.44
N TYR A 117 -3.15 30.30 -1.33
CA TYR A 117 -4.38 31.08 -1.14
C TYR A 117 -4.41 32.28 -2.09
#